data_AF-A0A8S8Z6D3-F1
#
_entry.id   AF-A0A8S8Z6D3-F1
#
_cell.length_a   1.000
_cell.length_b   1.000
_cell.length_c   1.000
_cell.angle_alpha   90.00
_cell.angle_beta   90.00
_cell.angle_gamma   90.00
#
_symmetry.space_group_name_H-M   'P 1'
#
loop_
_entity.id
_entity.type
_entity.pdbx_description
1 polymer ?
#
loop_
_entity_poly.entity_id
_entity_poly.type
_entity_poly.pdbx_seq_one_letter_code
_entity_poly.pdbx_strand_id
1 'polypeptide(L)'
;MSSGIAREAMLALGLVVLLLGSMWVATGSFPPMVVVESGSMMHEEEGSLGAIDPGDLVLVMDPDRVDIVTFVEATDADDDHFGHQSHGMPGDVIIYRKNGGSDTPVIHRAMLKAVANSSGGWDVPGTTLRNVDSITWTLDYQCPSYHGGTHDLEIKSWVPSHEGYLTTGDNLDPQRLQGRSESRNRGRPAKRSYG
;
A
#
# COMPACT_ATOMS: atom_id res chain seq x y z
N MET A 1 42.25 29.61 11.67
CA MET A 1 41.23 29.39 10.61
C MET A 1 39.99 30.16 11.04
N SER A 2 39.48 31.03 10.17
CA SER A 2 38.50 32.10 10.47
C SER A 2 37.26 31.60 11.23
N SER A 3 36.94 32.22 12.36
CA SER A 3 35.75 31.95 13.18
C SER A 3 34.43 32.13 12.44
N GLY A 4 34.42 32.89 11.33
CA GLY A 4 33.26 33.04 10.46
C GLY A 4 32.89 31.73 9.75
N ILE A 5 33.89 31.04 9.19
CA ILE A 5 33.70 29.78 8.46
C ILE A 5 33.16 28.69 9.39
N ALA A 6 33.67 28.62 10.63
CA ALA A 6 33.19 27.65 11.62
C ALA A 6 31.72 27.89 12.01
N ARG A 7 31.32 29.16 12.15
CA ARG A 7 29.93 29.53 12.48
C ARG A 7 28.98 29.25 11.33
N GLU A 8 29.37 29.59 10.10
CA GLU A 8 28.60 29.31 8.88
C GLU A 8 28.43 27.80 8.66
N ALA A 9 29.50 27.02 8.82
CA ALA A 9 29.44 25.57 8.73
C ALA A 9 28.50 24.96 9.79
N MET A 10 28.53 25.46 11.02
CA MET A 10 27.64 25.00 12.09
C MET A 10 26.17 25.33 11.80
N LEU A 11 25.88 26.53 11.29
CA LEU A 11 24.52 26.93 10.92
C LEU A 11 24.00 26.12 9.72
N ALA A 12 24.82 25.93 8.69
CA ALA A 12 24.44 25.14 7.52
C ALA A 12 24.18 23.67 7.89
N LEU A 13 25.08 23.07 8.68
CA LEU A 13 24.91 21.69 9.13
C LEU A 13 23.71 21.54 10.08
N GLY A 14 23.51 22.52 10.97
CA GLY A 14 22.34 22.59 11.84
C GLY A 14 21.03 22.69 11.07
N LEU A 15 20.97 23.50 10.01
CA LEU A 15 19.80 23.60 9.14
C LEU A 15 19.52 22.27 8.42
N VAL A 16 20.55 21.62 7.88
CA VAL A 16 20.40 20.31 7.22
C VAL A 16 19.89 19.26 8.21
N VAL A 17 20.45 19.19 9.42
CA VAL A 17 19.98 18.27 10.47
C VAL A 17 18.56 18.61 10.91
N LEU A 18 18.20 19.88 10.99
CA LEU A 18 16.84 20.31 11.34
C LEU A 18 15.83 19.92 10.25
N LEU A 19 16.17 20.10 8.98
CA LEU A 19 15.33 19.71 7.85
C LEU A 19 15.19 18.19 7.75
N LEU A 20 16.30 17.44 7.74
CA LEU A 20 16.28 15.99 7.67
C LEU A 20 15.67 15.36 8.93
N GLY A 21 15.94 15.93 10.10
CA GLY A 21 15.40 15.48 11.38
C GLY A 21 13.90 15.73 11.51
N SER A 22 13.41 16.91 11.11
CA SER A 22 11.97 17.19 11.10
C SER A 22 11.23 16.29 10.11
N MET A 23 11.79 16.03 8.94
CA MET A 23 11.25 15.07 7.97
C MET A 23 11.19 13.66 8.56
N TRP A 24 12.28 13.18 9.18
CA TRP A 24 12.30 11.89 9.85
C TRP A 24 11.21 11.81 10.92
N VAL A 25 11.12 12.82 11.80
CA VAL A 25 10.11 12.83 12.88
C VAL A 25 8.69 12.79 12.32
N ALA A 26 8.43 13.45 11.19
CA ALA A 26 7.14 13.46 10.53
C ALA A 26 6.80 12.10 9.88
N THR A 27 7.70 11.53 9.06
CA THR A 27 7.39 10.33 8.27
C THR A 27 7.68 9.02 8.99
N GLY A 28 8.57 9.03 9.99
CA GLY A 28 9.07 7.83 10.69
C GLY A 28 9.94 6.93 9.80
N SER A 29 10.24 7.35 8.58
CA SER A 29 10.72 6.49 7.51
C SER A 29 11.91 7.11 6.77
N PHE A 30 12.98 6.32 6.56
CA PHE A 30 14.11 6.73 5.73
C PHE A 30 14.43 5.64 4.69
N PRO A 31 14.51 5.94 3.38
CA PRO A 31 14.20 7.23 2.74
C PRO A 31 12.68 7.52 2.74
N PRO A 32 12.25 8.80 2.90
CA PRO A 32 10.84 9.18 3.01
C PRO A 32 10.10 9.25 1.67
N MET A 33 10.83 9.16 0.56
CA MET A 33 10.31 9.38 -0.78
C MET A 33 10.82 8.31 -1.73
N VAL A 34 9.92 7.77 -2.56
CA VAL A 34 10.25 6.81 -3.63
C VAL A 34 9.60 7.24 -4.93
N VAL A 35 10.22 6.87 -6.05
CA VAL A 35 9.72 7.12 -7.40
C VAL A 35 8.96 5.89 -7.87
N VAL A 36 7.80 6.10 -8.49
CA VAL A 36 6.98 5.03 -9.07
C VAL A 36 7.53 4.69 -10.46
N GLU A 37 8.04 3.47 -10.64
CA GLU A 37 8.61 3.01 -11.91
C GLU A 37 7.59 2.32 -12.83
N SER A 38 6.49 1.76 -12.30
CA SER A 38 5.55 0.94 -13.08
C SER A 38 4.13 1.48 -13.10
N GLY A 39 3.48 1.37 -14.26
CA GLY A 39 2.08 1.78 -14.48
C GLY A 39 1.03 0.79 -13.97
N SER A 40 1.34 -0.02 -12.95
CA SER A 40 0.42 -0.99 -12.37
C SER A 40 -0.73 -0.34 -11.56
N MET A 41 -0.58 0.95 -11.24
CA MET A 41 -1.58 1.80 -10.57
C MET A 41 -2.22 2.85 -11.50
N MET A 42 -1.87 2.83 -12.80
CA MET A 42 -2.48 3.71 -13.80
C MET A 42 -3.88 3.24 -14.13
N HIS A 43 -4.83 4.17 -14.15
CA HIS A 43 -6.20 3.90 -14.55
C HIS A 43 -6.42 4.14 -16.07
N GLU A 44 -5.74 5.11 -16.69
CA GLU A 44 -5.87 5.48 -18.11
C GLU A 44 -4.52 5.98 -18.70
N GLU A 45 -4.34 6.01 -20.03
CA GLU A 45 -3.10 6.49 -20.68
C GLU A 45 -2.89 8.02 -20.55
N GLU A 46 -3.96 8.77 -20.35
CA GLU A 46 -3.95 10.19 -20.00
C GLU A 46 -4.30 10.30 -18.52
N GLY A 47 -3.29 10.47 -17.64
CA GLY A 47 -3.40 10.35 -16.18
C GLY A 47 -4.67 10.96 -15.55
N SER A 48 -5.21 10.25 -14.56
CA SER A 48 -6.47 10.60 -13.89
C SER A 48 -6.23 11.23 -12.52
N LEU A 49 -7.02 12.27 -12.20
CA LEU A 49 -7.02 12.92 -10.89
C LEU A 49 -7.42 11.93 -9.78
N GLY A 50 -6.43 11.32 -9.13
CA GLY A 50 -6.63 10.34 -8.05
C GLY A 50 -5.82 9.06 -8.24
N ALA A 51 -5.38 8.76 -9.46
CA ALA A 51 -4.49 7.63 -9.76
C ALA A 51 -3.03 7.94 -9.41
N ILE A 52 -2.21 6.90 -9.24
CA ILE A 52 -0.75 7.03 -9.10
C ILE A 52 -0.13 6.78 -10.47
N ASP A 53 0.43 7.82 -11.08
CA ASP A 53 1.07 7.74 -12.39
C ASP A 53 2.57 7.44 -12.28
N PRO A 54 3.19 6.76 -13.26
CA PRO A 54 4.63 6.58 -13.33
C PRO A 54 5.33 7.94 -13.32
N GLY A 55 6.31 8.08 -12.42
CA GLY A 55 7.00 9.35 -12.19
C GLY A 55 6.45 10.19 -11.02
N ASP A 56 5.32 9.83 -10.41
CA ASP A 56 4.86 10.49 -9.17
C ASP A 56 5.83 10.22 -8.00
N LEU A 57 6.01 11.23 -7.16
CA LEU A 57 6.72 11.11 -5.88
C LEU A 57 5.71 10.75 -4.80
N VAL A 58 5.84 9.55 -4.24
CA VAL A 58 5.00 9.10 -3.13
C VAL A 58 5.77 9.18 -1.82
N LEU A 59 5.11 9.73 -0.80
CA LEU A 59 5.64 9.77 0.55
C LEU A 59 5.35 8.44 1.23
N VAL A 60 6.41 7.84 1.76
CA VAL A 60 6.36 6.55 2.44
C VAL A 60 6.25 6.80 3.92
N MET A 61 5.21 6.30 4.58
CA MET A 61 5.08 6.44 6.03
C MET A 61 5.53 5.18 6.78
N ASP A 62 5.84 5.33 8.06
CA ASP A 62 6.06 4.21 8.97
C ASP A 62 4.72 3.48 9.24
N PRO A 63 4.63 2.16 8.99
CA PRO A 63 3.43 1.37 9.26
C PRO A 63 3.10 1.18 10.75
N ASP A 64 3.99 1.58 11.66
CA ASP A 64 3.66 1.64 13.10
C ASP A 64 2.95 2.95 13.49
N ARG A 65 2.79 3.88 12.55
CA ARG A 65 2.16 5.18 12.80
C ARG A 65 0.75 5.33 12.23
N VAL A 66 0.35 4.45 11.31
CA VAL A 66 -0.92 4.54 10.60
C VAL A 66 -1.47 3.13 10.42
N ASP A 67 -2.70 2.91 10.86
CA ASP A 67 -3.43 1.68 10.56
C ASP A 67 -3.76 1.63 9.08
N ILE A 68 -3.54 0.46 8.47
CA ILE A 68 -3.79 0.20 7.07
C ILE A 68 -5.18 -0.41 6.97
N VAL A 69 -6.08 0.28 6.30
CA VAL A 69 -7.45 -0.19 6.04
C VAL A 69 -7.46 -0.94 4.72
N THR A 70 -7.89 -2.20 4.74
CA THR A 70 -8.00 -3.01 3.52
C THR A 70 -9.29 -2.71 2.76
N PHE A 71 -9.36 -3.13 1.49
CA PHE A 71 -10.55 -2.97 0.67
C PHE A 71 -11.77 -3.64 1.34
N VAL A 72 -11.63 -4.86 1.84
CA VAL A 72 -12.75 -5.57 2.51
C VAL A 72 -13.27 -4.80 3.73
N GLU A 73 -12.38 -4.28 4.57
CA GLU A 73 -12.74 -3.44 5.74
C GLU A 73 -13.43 -2.15 5.30
N ALA A 74 -12.96 -1.51 4.24
CA ALA A 74 -13.55 -0.26 3.73
C ALA A 74 -14.93 -0.45 3.07
N THR A 75 -15.24 -1.66 2.59
CA THR A 75 -16.50 -1.96 1.89
C THR A 75 -17.54 -2.66 2.76
N ASP A 76 -17.17 -3.15 3.93
CA ASP A 76 -18.08 -3.82 4.85
C ASP A 76 -18.89 -2.78 5.64
N ALA A 77 -20.21 -2.78 5.49
CA ALA A 77 -21.11 -1.82 6.14
C ALA A 77 -21.16 -1.97 7.67
N ASP A 78 -20.73 -3.13 8.19
CA ASP A 78 -20.67 -3.42 9.62
C ASP A 78 -19.29 -3.13 10.23
N ASP A 79 -18.30 -2.71 9.43
CA ASP A 79 -16.96 -2.34 9.91
C ASP A 79 -16.86 -0.83 10.23
N ASP A 80 -16.04 -0.49 11.24
CA ASP A 80 -15.80 0.89 11.66
C ASP A 80 -15.15 1.74 10.55
N HIS A 81 -14.50 1.11 9.57
CA HIS A 81 -13.81 1.77 8.46
C HIS A 81 -14.65 1.88 7.18
N PHE A 82 -15.95 1.56 7.25
CA PHE A 82 -16.84 1.63 6.10
C PHE A 82 -16.77 3.01 5.41
N GLY A 83 -16.56 3.00 4.09
CA GLY A 83 -16.45 4.20 3.27
C GLY A 83 -15.07 4.86 3.27
N HIS A 84 -14.06 4.27 3.93
CA HIS A 84 -12.67 4.74 3.83
C HIS A 84 -12.13 4.59 2.41
N GLN A 85 -11.54 5.64 1.87
CA GLN A 85 -11.02 5.66 0.50
C GLN A 85 -9.60 6.23 0.44
N SER A 86 -8.80 5.60 -0.42
CA SER A 86 -7.46 6.06 -0.76
C SER A 86 -7.30 6.03 -2.27
N HIS A 87 -6.79 7.13 -2.85
CA HIS A 87 -6.61 7.26 -4.30
C HIS A 87 -7.90 7.04 -5.11
N GLY A 88 -9.03 7.54 -4.60
CA GLY A 88 -10.33 7.50 -5.31
C GLY A 88 -11.07 6.16 -5.26
N MET A 89 -10.52 5.14 -4.61
CA MET A 89 -11.18 3.84 -4.43
C MET A 89 -11.10 3.36 -2.95
N PRO A 90 -11.97 2.44 -2.52
CA PRO A 90 -11.95 1.90 -1.16
C PRO A 90 -10.63 1.22 -0.78
N GLY A 91 -10.26 1.31 0.50
CA GLY A 91 -9.03 0.72 1.05
C GLY A 91 -7.74 1.48 0.70
N ASP A 92 -6.66 1.14 1.39
CA ASP A 92 -5.37 1.82 1.28
C ASP A 92 -4.44 1.23 0.22
N VAL A 93 -3.61 2.10 -0.35
CA VAL A 93 -2.48 1.71 -1.21
C VAL A 93 -1.23 1.61 -0.35
N ILE A 94 -0.55 0.47 -0.43
CA ILE A 94 0.64 0.17 0.35
C ILE A 94 1.85 -0.09 -0.55
N ILE A 95 3.01 0.36 -0.08
CA ILE A 95 4.31 0.12 -0.67
C ILE A 95 5.00 -0.96 0.13
N TYR A 96 5.39 -2.05 -0.51
CA TYR A 96 6.08 -3.14 0.17
C TYR A 96 7.10 -3.81 -0.74
N ARG A 97 7.98 -4.61 -0.13
CA ARG A 97 8.95 -5.42 -0.86
C ARG A 97 8.46 -6.86 -0.87
N LYS A 98 8.32 -7.43 -2.06
CA LYS A 98 7.91 -8.84 -2.22
C LYS A 98 8.90 -9.73 -1.47
N ASN A 99 8.39 -10.63 -0.63
CA ASN A 99 9.16 -11.59 0.16
C ASN A 99 10.24 -11.01 1.10
N GLY A 100 10.23 -9.70 1.39
CA GLY A 100 11.23 -9.07 2.25
C GLY A 100 12.65 -8.99 1.65
N GLY A 101 12.78 -9.19 0.33
CA GLY A 101 14.04 -9.06 -0.40
C GLY A 101 14.48 -7.59 -0.60
N SER A 102 15.59 -7.39 -1.32
CA SER A 102 16.07 -6.08 -1.76
C SER A 102 15.50 -5.64 -3.12
N ASP A 103 14.48 -6.33 -3.61
CA ASP A 103 13.87 -6.06 -4.91
C ASP A 103 13.13 -4.71 -4.94
N THR A 104 12.84 -4.24 -6.15
CA THR A 104 12.09 -3.01 -6.39
C THR A 104 10.77 -3.02 -5.60
N PRO A 105 10.50 -1.97 -4.79
CA PRO A 105 9.25 -1.88 -4.06
C PRO A 105 8.04 -1.93 -5.00
N VAL A 106 7.01 -2.64 -4.57
CA VAL A 106 5.73 -2.78 -5.27
C VAL A 106 4.72 -1.88 -4.57
N ILE A 107 3.90 -1.18 -5.36
CA ILE A 107 2.84 -0.29 -4.88
C ILE A 107 1.52 -0.88 -5.34
N HIS A 108 0.76 -1.46 -4.43
CA HIS A 108 -0.53 -2.08 -4.73
C HIS A 108 -1.54 -1.71 -3.64
N ARG A 109 -2.83 -1.84 -3.96
CA ARG A 109 -3.92 -1.70 -3.01
C ARG A 109 -4.03 -2.93 -2.13
N ALA A 110 -4.22 -2.73 -0.83
CA ALA A 110 -4.44 -3.80 0.12
C ALA A 110 -5.88 -4.32 0.01
N MET A 111 -6.06 -5.55 -0.45
CA MET A 111 -7.38 -6.16 -0.65
C MET A 111 -7.91 -6.75 0.66
N LEU A 112 -7.09 -7.59 1.31
CA LEU A 112 -7.41 -8.20 2.60
C LEU A 112 -6.14 -8.44 3.41
N LYS A 113 -6.34 -8.65 4.72
CA LYS A 113 -5.28 -8.94 5.67
C LYS A 113 -5.46 -10.36 6.21
N ALA A 114 -4.42 -11.19 6.12
CA ALA A 114 -4.37 -12.49 6.76
C ALA A 114 -3.63 -12.37 8.10
N VAL A 115 -4.30 -12.76 9.18
CA VAL A 115 -3.77 -12.80 10.55
C VAL A 115 -3.77 -14.24 11.03
N ALA A 116 -2.68 -14.71 11.63
CA ALA A 116 -2.58 -16.06 12.13
C ALA A 116 -3.37 -16.18 13.44
N ASN A 117 -4.24 -17.19 13.52
CA ASN A 117 -4.98 -17.45 14.75
C ASN A 117 -4.15 -18.33 15.69
N SER A 118 -4.26 -18.09 17.01
CA SER A 118 -3.54 -18.85 18.03
C SER A 118 -3.87 -20.34 18.05
N SER A 119 -5.04 -20.72 17.51
CA SER A 119 -5.54 -22.11 17.47
C SER A 119 -5.13 -22.87 16.21
N GLY A 120 -4.32 -22.26 15.34
CA GLY A 120 -4.13 -22.69 13.95
C GLY A 120 -5.08 -21.94 13.02
N GLY A 121 -4.84 -21.97 11.71
CA GLY A 121 -5.69 -21.27 10.71
C GLY A 121 -5.47 -19.76 10.63
N TRP A 122 -6.33 -19.12 9.84
CA TRP A 122 -6.24 -17.71 9.45
C TRP A 122 -7.53 -16.94 9.76
N ASP A 123 -7.38 -15.73 10.28
CA ASP A 123 -8.44 -14.73 10.44
C ASP A 123 -8.29 -13.65 9.37
N VAL A 124 -9.42 -13.16 8.85
CA VAL A 124 -9.46 -12.07 7.89
C VAL A 124 -10.37 -10.94 8.41
N PRO A 125 -9.78 -9.89 9.02
CA PRO A 125 -10.52 -8.66 9.40
C PRO A 125 -11.28 -8.05 8.21
N GLY A 126 -12.41 -7.39 8.48
CA GLY A 126 -13.33 -6.88 7.44
C GLY A 126 -14.11 -7.96 6.68
N THR A 127 -14.10 -9.20 7.17
CA THR A 127 -14.94 -10.29 6.65
C THR A 127 -15.49 -11.14 7.79
N THR A 128 -16.34 -12.11 7.48
CA THR A 128 -16.83 -13.12 8.43
C THR A 128 -15.87 -14.30 8.65
N LEU A 129 -14.73 -14.35 7.94
CA LEU A 129 -13.80 -15.48 8.01
C LEU A 129 -12.96 -15.42 9.29
N ARG A 130 -13.13 -16.42 10.15
CA ARG A 130 -12.38 -16.60 11.39
C ARG A 130 -11.89 -18.04 11.51
N ASN A 131 -10.62 -18.21 11.86
CA ASN A 131 -9.95 -19.50 12.06
C ASN A 131 -10.19 -20.48 10.89
N VAL A 132 -9.87 -20.05 9.66
CA VAL A 132 -10.03 -20.84 8.43
C VAL A 132 -8.70 -21.36 7.90
N ASP A 133 -8.67 -22.60 7.39
CA ASP A 133 -7.46 -23.19 6.78
C ASP A 133 -7.13 -22.58 5.42
N SER A 134 -8.15 -22.10 4.70
CA SER A 134 -7.99 -21.41 3.42
C SER A 134 -9.02 -20.29 3.30
N ILE A 135 -8.61 -19.22 2.63
CA ILE A 135 -9.41 -18.02 2.44
C ILE A 135 -10.04 -18.10 1.06
N THR A 136 -11.38 -18.05 1.05
CA THR A 136 -12.19 -17.91 -0.17
C THR A 136 -13.11 -16.71 0.04
N TRP A 137 -13.00 -15.71 -0.83
CA TRP A 137 -13.75 -14.47 -0.70
C TRP A 137 -13.97 -13.83 -2.07
N THR A 138 -15.14 -13.25 -2.28
CA THR A 138 -15.45 -12.49 -3.50
C THR A 138 -15.50 -11.01 -3.14
N LEU A 139 -14.69 -10.23 -3.82
CA LEU A 139 -14.63 -8.77 -3.67
C LEU A 139 -15.53 -8.15 -4.74
N ASP A 140 -16.40 -7.22 -4.36
CA ASP A 140 -17.15 -6.36 -5.29
C ASP A 140 -16.18 -5.33 -5.92
N TYR A 141 -15.22 -5.86 -6.67
CA TYR A 141 -14.20 -5.15 -7.39
C TYR A 141 -14.43 -5.45 -8.87
N GLN A 142 -15.11 -4.53 -9.54
CA GLN A 142 -15.50 -4.72 -10.93
C GLN A 142 -14.29 -4.60 -11.85
N CYS A 143 -13.99 -5.69 -12.54
CA CYS A 143 -13.01 -5.73 -13.63
C CYS A 143 -13.78 -5.67 -14.97
N PRO A 144 -13.94 -4.48 -15.61
CA PRO A 144 -14.84 -4.31 -16.77
C PRO A 144 -14.34 -5.01 -18.06
N SER A 145 -13.09 -5.46 -18.07
CA SER A 145 -12.38 -5.85 -19.29
C SER A 145 -11.88 -7.31 -19.30
N TYR A 146 -12.10 -8.07 -18.23
CA TYR A 146 -11.65 -9.46 -18.18
C TYR A 146 -12.75 -10.36 -18.77
N HIS A 147 -12.45 -11.07 -19.88
CA HIS A 147 -13.33 -12.05 -20.54
C HIS A 147 -14.65 -11.58 -21.20
N GLY A 148 -14.88 -10.28 -21.39
CA GLY A 148 -16.06 -9.77 -22.11
C GLY A 148 -17.32 -9.63 -21.25
N GLY A 149 -17.14 -9.44 -19.92
CA GLY A 149 -18.19 -9.11 -18.96
C GLY A 149 -17.62 -8.39 -17.74
N THR A 150 -18.51 -7.94 -16.84
CA THR A 150 -18.15 -7.43 -15.50
C THR A 150 -18.03 -8.62 -14.55
N HIS A 151 -16.83 -8.87 -14.06
CA HIS A 151 -16.57 -9.92 -13.08
C HIS A 151 -15.98 -9.34 -11.80
N ASP A 152 -16.44 -9.88 -10.69
CA ASP A 152 -15.94 -9.59 -9.35
C ASP A 152 -14.63 -10.33 -9.12
N LEU A 153 -13.70 -9.71 -8.37
CA LEU A 153 -12.43 -10.33 -8.04
C LEU A 153 -12.65 -11.45 -7.01
N GLU A 154 -12.53 -12.69 -7.47
CA GLU A 154 -12.73 -13.87 -6.64
C GLU A 154 -11.41 -14.48 -6.17
N ILE A 155 -11.26 -14.62 -4.86
CA ILE A 155 -10.17 -15.33 -4.20
C ILE A 155 -10.67 -16.73 -3.89
N LYS A 156 -10.04 -17.76 -4.48
CA LYS A 156 -10.37 -19.17 -4.26
C LYS A 156 -9.27 -19.90 -3.51
N SER A 157 -9.64 -20.55 -2.40
CA SER A 157 -8.82 -21.51 -1.66
C SER A 157 -7.37 -21.07 -1.43
N TRP A 158 -7.19 -19.78 -1.14
CA TRP A 158 -5.86 -19.24 -0.92
C TRP A 158 -5.39 -19.60 0.49
N VAL A 159 -4.22 -20.21 0.60
CA VAL A 159 -3.59 -20.53 1.89
C VAL A 159 -2.41 -19.58 2.07
N PRO A 160 -2.51 -18.58 2.97
CA PRO A 160 -1.42 -17.67 3.24
C PRO A 160 -0.18 -18.45 3.69
N SER A 161 0.99 -18.05 3.19
CA SER A 161 2.27 -18.62 3.63
C SER A 161 2.81 -17.94 4.88
N HIS A 162 2.31 -16.74 5.19
CA HIS A 162 2.66 -15.90 6.32
C HIS A 162 1.54 -14.88 6.59
N GLU A 163 1.56 -14.24 7.76
CA GLU A 163 0.70 -13.08 8.02
C GLU A 163 1.03 -11.92 7.08
N GLY A 164 0.04 -11.07 6.81
CA GLY A 164 0.23 -9.84 6.06
C GLY A 164 -0.91 -9.53 5.11
N TYR A 165 -0.62 -8.80 4.04
CA TYR A 165 -1.63 -8.28 3.13
C TYR A 165 -1.61 -8.99 1.80
N LEU A 166 -2.79 -9.30 1.30
CA LEU A 166 -2.99 -9.62 -0.10
C LEU A 166 -3.24 -8.33 -0.86
N THR A 167 -2.49 -8.11 -1.93
CA THR A 167 -2.56 -6.84 -2.67
C THR A 167 -2.74 -7.05 -4.16
N THR A 168 -3.30 -6.06 -4.84
CA THR A 168 -3.42 -6.01 -6.31
C THR A 168 -3.16 -4.59 -6.82
N GLY A 169 -2.64 -4.48 -8.03
CA GLY A 169 -2.60 -3.19 -8.74
C GLY A 169 -4.00 -2.77 -9.17
N ASP A 170 -4.18 -1.46 -9.33
CA ASP A 170 -5.45 -0.85 -9.74
C ASP A 170 -5.64 -0.81 -11.27
N ASN A 171 -4.57 -1.06 -12.04
CA ASN A 171 -4.64 -1.06 -13.50
C ASN A 171 -5.44 -2.26 -14.02
N LEU A 172 -6.53 -1.96 -14.74
CA LEU A 172 -7.49 -2.93 -15.27
C LEU A 172 -7.06 -3.56 -16.60
N ASP A 173 -5.90 -3.19 -17.17
CA ASP A 173 -5.36 -3.77 -18.41
C ASP A 173 -4.96 -5.25 -18.20
N PRO A 174 -5.57 -6.22 -18.93
CA PRO A 174 -5.29 -7.65 -18.81
C PRO A 174 -3.83 -8.04 -19.02
N GLN A 175 -3.04 -7.26 -19.76
CA GLN A 175 -1.61 -7.52 -19.99
C GLN A 175 -0.73 -6.96 -18.87
N ARG A 176 -1.25 -6.00 -18.09
CA ARG A 176 -0.56 -5.30 -16.99
C ARG A 176 -1.14 -5.58 -15.62
N LEU A 177 -2.17 -6.42 -15.51
CA LEU A 177 -2.62 -7.11 -14.29
C LEU A 177 -1.51 -8.04 -13.79
N GLN A 178 -0.39 -7.45 -13.43
CA GLN A 178 0.79 -8.16 -12.98
C GLN A 178 0.66 -8.37 -11.48
N GLY A 179 0.03 -9.49 -11.16
CA GLY A 179 0.35 -10.24 -9.96
C GLY A 179 -0.39 -9.80 -8.72
N ARG A 180 -1.38 -10.61 -8.36
CA ARG A 180 -1.71 -10.86 -6.97
C ARG A 180 -0.41 -11.16 -6.20
N SER A 181 -0.14 -10.42 -5.14
CA SER A 181 1.12 -10.51 -4.42
C SER A 181 0.91 -10.36 -2.92
N GLU A 182 1.65 -11.19 -2.18
CA GLU A 182 1.62 -11.25 -0.72
C GLU A 182 2.67 -10.29 -0.15
N SER A 183 2.24 -9.38 0.71
CA SER A 183 3.14 -8.58 1.53
C SER A 183 3.40 -9.31 2.84
N ARG A 184 4.65 -9.75 3.06
CA ARG A 184 5.10 -10.42 4.30
C ARG A 184 5.26 -9.50 5.49
N ASN A 185 5.47 -8.22 5.22
CA ASN A 185 5.50 -7.18 6.25
C ASN A 185 4.18 -6.42 6.21
N ARG A 186 3.95 -5.53 7.19
CA ARG A 186 2.77 -4.66 7.17
C ARG A 186 2.63 -3.79 5.90
N GLY A 187 3.62 -3.77 5.01
CA GLY A 187 3.71 -2.76 3.96
C GLY A 187 3.91 -1.38 4.58
N ARG A 188 3.99 -0.35 3.76
CA ARG A 188 4.12 1.03 4.21
C ARG A 188 3.02 1.84 3.53
N PRO A 189 2.15 2.54 4.26
CA PRO A 189 1.08 3.29 3.62
C PRO A 189 1.68 4.34 2.67
N ALA A 190 1.21 4.31 1.42
CA ALA A 190 1.52 5.33 0.43
C ALA A 190 0.59 6.52 0.66
N LYS A 191 1.15 7.71 0.88
CA LYS A 191 0.37 8.95 0.72
C LYS A 191 0.94 9.74 -0.43
N ARG A 192 0.06 10.25 -1.29
CA ARG A 192 0.44 11.23 -2.32
C ARG A 192 0.91 12.50 -1.61
N SER A 193 2.08 13.01 -1.99
CA SER A 193 2.49 14.36 -1.60
C SER A 193 1.62 15.33 -2.40
N TYR A 194 0.54 15.84 -1.81
CA TYR A 194 -0.16 16.97 -2.42
C TYR A 194 0.81 18.16 -2.45
N GLY A 195 1.22 18.55 -3.65
CA GLY A 195 1.86 19.84 -3.95
C GLY A 195 0.84 20.79 -4.53
#